data_AF-A0A5C7J5R1-F1
#
_entry.id   AF-A0A5C7J5R1-F1
#
_cell.length_a   1.000
_cell.length_b   1.000
_cell.length_c   1.000
_cell.angle_alpha   90.00
_cell.angle_beta   90.00
_cell.angle_gamma   90.00
#
_symmetry.space_group_name_H-M   'P 1'
#
loop_
_entity.id
_entity.type
_entity.pdbx_description
1 polymer ?
#
loop_
_entity_poly.entity_id
_entity_poly.type
_entity_poly.pdbx_seq_one_letter_code
_entity_poly.pdbx_strand_id
1 'polypeptide(L)'
;MSKSKTIEEIIAGWAVYIRPENGDMFRHYKGGEYAVVATGYMEDSEVPAVIYRSIQKDIIWVRTAKNFFEEVEYDNTRQPRFLAINKEG
;
A
#
# COMPACT_ATOMS: atom_id res chain seq x y z
N MET A 1 -2.59 -29.73 0.67
CA MET A 1 -1.68 -28.61 0.33
C MET A 1 -2.43 -27.72 -0.63
N SER A 2 -2.63 -26.44 -0.29
CA SER A 2 -3.21 -25.50 -1.26
C SER A 2 -2.25 -25.40 -2.44
N LYS A 3 -2.76 -25.46 -3.67
CA LYS A 3 -1.91 -25.18 -4.84
C LYS A 3 -1.53 -23.69 -4.78
N SER A 4 -0.25 -23.37 -4.95
CA SER A 4 0.18 -22.00 -5.23
C SER A 4 -0.56 -21.46 -6.45
N LYS A 5 -0.87 -20.17 -6.43
CA LYS A 5 -1.42 -19.47 -7.59
C LYS A 5 -0.44 -19.56 -8.77
N THR A 6 -0.96 -19.46 -9.98
CA THR A 6 -0.10 -19.27 -11.16
C THR A 6 0.53 -17.87 -11.14
N ILE A 7 1.59 -17.66 -11.93
CA ILE A 7 2.24 -16.34 -12.04
C ILE A 7 1.25 -15.27 -12.53
N GLU A 8 0.36 -15.64 -13.46
CA GLU A 8 -0.67 -14.75 -14.01
C GLU A 8 -1.67 -14.34 -12.93
N GLU A 9 -2.09 -15.28 -12.07
CA GLU A 9 -2.99 -15.00 -10.93
C GLU A 9 -2.32 -14.08 -9.90
N ILE A 10 -1.03 -14.26 -9.64
CA ILE A 10 -0.25 -13.38 -8.76
C ILE A 10 -0.18 -11.97 -9.35
N ILE A 11 0.21 -11.85 -10.62
CA ILE A 11 0.30 -10.55 -11.31
C ILE A 11 -1.05 -9.85 -11.35
N ALA A 12 -2.11 -10.58 -11.68
CA ALA A 12 -3.48 -10.07 -11.72
C ALA A 12 -3.97 -9.53 -10.37
N GLY A 13 -3.34 -9.92 -9.25
CA GLY A 13 -3.65 -9.36 -7.93
C GLY A 13 -3.54 -7.84 -7.87
N TRP A 14 -2.67 -7.21 -8.66
CA TRP A 14 -2.58 -5.75 -8.74
C TRP A 14 -3.68 -5.10 -9.60
N ALA A 15 -4.40 -5.85 -10.43
CA ALA A 15 -5.37 -5.27 -11.39
C ALA A 15 -6.55 -4.52 -10.72
N VAL A 16 -6.75 -4.71 -9.42
CA VAL A 16 -7.78 -4.02 -8.62
C VAL A 16 -7.29 -2.72 -7.98
N TYR A 17 -5.99 -2.42 -8.04
CA TYR A 17 -5.38 -1.22 -7.45
C TYR A 17 -4.58 -0.46 -8.50
N ILE A 18 -4.55 0.87 -8.39
CA ILE A 18 -3.50 1.64 -9.07
C ILE A 18 -2.20 1.34 -8.33
N ARG A 19 -1.28 0.63 -8.98
CA ARG A 19 -0.01 0.23 -8.39
C ARG A 19 0.88 1.47 -8.21
N PRO A 20 1.26 1.83 -6.97
CA PRO A 20 2.05 3.03 -6.74
C PRO A 20 3.51 2.82 -7.17
N GLU A 21 4.14 3.91 -7.57
CA GLU A 21 5.52 3.98 -8.01
C GLU A 21 6.46 4.42 -6.88
N ASN A 22 7.76 4.21 -7.07
CA ASN A 22 8.76 4.69 -6.12
C ASN A 22 8.73 6.22 -6.04
N GLY A 23 8.61 6.75 -4.83
CA GLY A 23 8.53 8.18 -4.55
C GLY A 23 7.12 8.74 -4.49
N ASP A 24 6.09 7.95 -4.80
CA ASP A 24 4.70 8.34 -4.57
C ASP A 24 4.47 8.64 -3.09
N MET A 25 3.79 9.75 -2.82
CA MET A 25 3.62 10.28 -1.48
C MET A 25 2.21 10.00 -0.97
N PHE A 26 2.13 9.56 0.28
CA PHE A 26 0.86 9.29 0.97
C PHE A 26 0.87 9.87 2.38
N ARG A 27 -0.29 10.33 2.83
CA ARG A 27 -0.54 10.74 4.21
C ARG A 27 -1.46 9.71 4.87
N HIS A 28 -1.05 9.18 6.02
CA HIS A 28 -1.88 8.27 6.80
C HIS A 28 -2.98 9.05 7.53
N TYR A 29 -4.17 8.45 7.71
CA TYR A 29 -5.32 9.11 8.34
C TYR A 29 -5.05 9.58 9.79
N LYS A 30 -4.12 8.93 10.51
CA LYS A 30 -3.65 9.38 11.84
C LYS A 30 -2.54 10.44 11.79
N GLY A 31 -2.29 11.01 10.62
CA GLY A 31 -1.13 11.85 10.34
C GLY A 31 0.14 11.05 10.00
N GLY A 32 1.19 11.80 9.65
CA GLY A 32 2.45 11.25 9.16
C GLY A 32 2.45 11.06 7.64
N GLU A 33 3.59 11.38 7.04
CA GLU A 33 3.83 11.27 5.61
C GLU A 33 4.77 10.12 5.31
N TYR A 34 4.49 9.45 4.19
CA TYR A 34 5.17 8.27 3.76
C TYR A 34 5.44 8.33 2.26
N ALA A 35 6.63 7.89 1.85
CA ALA A 35 6.97 7.68 0.45
C ALA A 35 6.97 6.19 0.14
N VAL A 36 6.39 5.79 -0.98
CA VAL A 36 6.53 4.43 -1.49
C VAL A 36 7.98 4.19 -1.89
N VAL A 37 8.54 3.06 -1.48
CA VAL A 37 9.89 2.61 -1.82
C VAL A 37 9.82 1.59 -2.95
N ALA A 38 8.88 0.65 -2.84
CA ALA A 38 8.66 -0.41 -3.81
C ALA A 38 7.25 -1.02 -3.64
N THR A 39 6.89 -1.87 -4.59
CA THR A 39 5.69 -2.71 -4.54
C THR A 39 6.06 -4.15 -4.86
N GLY A 40 5.38 -5.10 -4.24
CA GLY A 40 5.67 -6.52 -4.40
C GLY A 40 4.50 -7.40 -4.01
N TYR A 41 4.81 -8.57 -3.45
CA TYR A 41 3.83 -9.56 -3.01
C TYR A 41 4.25 -10.14 -1.65
N MET A 42 3.27 -10.50 -0.83
CA MET A 42 3.48 -11.31 0.36
C MET A 42 3.83 -12.73 -0.06
N GLU A 43 4.90 -13.30 0.50
CA GLU A 43 5.43 -14.61 0.09
C GLU A 43 4.52 -15.78 0.50
N ASP A 44 3.89 -15.68 1.67
CA ASP A 44 3.03 -16.72 2.24
C ASP A 44 1.65 -16.83 1.59
N SER A 45 1.12 -15.70 1.09
CA SER A 45 -0.27 -15.53 0.68
C SER A 45 -0.40 -15.09 -0.78
N GLU A 46 0.72 -14.76 -1.42
CA GLU A 46 0.78 -14.38 -2.83
C GLU A 46 -0.19 -13.23 -3.14
N VAL A 47 -0.30 -12.26 -2.23
CA VAL A 47 -1.13 -11.05 -2.39
C VAL A 47 -0.26 -9.81 -2.56
N PRO A 48 -0.70 -8.80 -3.34
CA PRO A 48 0.00 -7.52 -3.48
C PRO A 48 0.37 -6.86 -2.15
N ALA A 49 1.54 -6.21 -2.12
CA ALA A 49 2.03 -5.46 -0.98
C ALA A 49 2.72 -4.15 -1.38
N VAL A 50 2.59 -3.12 -0.55
CA VAL A 50 3.27 -1.83 -0.66
C VAL A 50 4.38 -1.79 0.39
N ILE A 51 5.58 -1.43 -0.03
CA ILE A 51 6.74 -1.17 0.82
C ILE A 51 6.93 0.34 0.84
N TYR A 52 6.88 0.95 2.01
CA TYR A 52 6.85 2.41 2.15
C TYR A 52 7.64 2.86 3.38
N ARG A 53 8.20 4.06 3.29
CA ARG A 53 9.07 4.65 4.30
C ARG A 53 8.41 5.86 4.95
N SER A 54 8.47 5.95 6.27
CA SER A 54 8.09 7.16 6.99
C SER A 54 9.09 8.29 6.71
N ILE A 55 8.62 9.47 6.31
CA ILE A 55 9.49 10.63 6.08
C ILE A 55 10.14 11.11 7.38
N GLN A 56 9.39 11.11 8.48
CA GLN A 56 9.88 11.63 9.76
C GLN A 56 10.75 10.63 10.52
N LYS A 57 10.41 9.34 10.47
CA LYS A 57 11.03 8.31 11.32
C LYS A 57 12.07 7.46 10.60
N ASP A 58 12.14 7.56 9.27
CA ASP A 58 13.00 6.74 8.40
C ASP A 58 12.82 5.21 8.58
N ILE A 59 11.65 4.80 9.10
CA ILE A 59 11.28 3.38 9.24
C ILE A 59 10.57 2.92 7.96
N ILE A 60 10.99 1.76 7.45
CA ILE A 60 10.35 1.08 6.32
C ILE A 60 9.32 0.06 6.85
N TRP A 61 8.12 0.12 6.28
CA TRP A 61 7.00 -0.75 6.56
C TRP A 61 6.62 -1.55 5.32
N VAL A 62 5.99 -2.70 5.55
CA VAL A 62 5.36 -3.52 4.51
C VAL A 62 3.91 -3.74 4.91
N ARG A 63 3.00 -3.62 3.95
CA ARG A 63 1.55 -3.83 4.17
C ARG A 63 0.92 -4.39 2.90
N THR A 64 -0.09 -5.24 3.02
CA THR A 64 -0.88 -5.69 1.86
C THR A 64 -1.50 -4.49 1.15
N ALA A 65 -1.60 -4.52 -0.18
CA ALA A 65 -2.23 -3.44 -0.94
C ALA A 65 -3.70 -3.26 -0.51
N LYS A 66 -4.39 -4.37 -0.22
CA LYS A 66 -5.75 -4.35 0.36
C LYS A 66 -5.82 -3.46 1.59
N ASN A 67 -4.95 -3.68 2.59
CA ASN A 67 -5.00 -2.86 3.80
C ASN A 67 -4.41 -1.46 3.61
N PHE A 68 -3.57 -1.24 2.59
CA PHE A 68 -3.03 0.07 2.27
C PHE A 68 -4.12 0.98 1.65
N PHE A 69 -4.87 0.48 0.69
CA PHE A 69 -5.94 1.20 -0.02
C PHE A 69 -7.32 1.11 0.64
N GLU A 70 -7.41 0.44 1.79
CA GLU A 70 -8.65 0.31 2.56
C GLU A 70 -9.15 1.66 3.07
N GLU A 71 -10.47 1.86 3.04
CA GLU A 71 -11.12 2.93 3.79
C GLU A 71 -11.33 2.53 5.24
N VAL A 72 -11.10 3.47 6.15
CA VAL A 72 -11.26 3.29 7.58
C VAL A 72 -12.32 4.24 8.12
N GLU A 73 -13.02 3.81 9.17
CA GLU A 73 -13.80 4.71 10.01
C GLU A 73 -12.88 5.28 11.10
N TYR A 74 -12.76 6.59 11.13
CA TYR A 74 -11.99 7.32 12.13
C TYR A 74 -12.64 8.67 12.40
N ASP A 75 -12.83 9.02 13.66
CA ASP A 75 -13.54 10.23 14.11
C ASP A 75 -14.90 10.42 13.39
N ASN A 76 -15.70 9.36 13.35
CA ASN A 76 -17.02 9.30 12.70
C ASN A 76 -17.01 9.62 11.18
N THR A 77 -15.84 9.58 10.54
CA THR A 77 -15.69 9.80 9.10
C THR A 77 -15.08 8.58 8.44
N ARG A 78 -15.66 8.16 7.31
CA ARG A 78 -15.08 7.14 6.44
C ARG A 78 -14.11 7.80 5.46
N GLN A 79 -12.85 7.38 5.49
CA GLN A 79 -11.78 7.98 4.69
C GLN A 79 -10.70 6.96 4.32
N PRO A 80 -9.88 7.20 3.27
CA PRO A 80 -8.77 6.32 2.94
C PRO A 80 -7.79 6.19 4.10
N ARG A 81 -7.28 4.98 4.36
CA ARG A 81 -6.20 4.79 5.33
C ARG A 81 -4.97 5.60 4.97
N PHE A 82 -4.63 5.60 3.68
CA PHE A 82 -3.56 6.39 3.09
C PHE A 82 -4.14 7.23 1.95
N LEU A 83 -4.10 8.55 2.11
CA LEU A 83 -4.50 9.49 1.08
C LEU A 83 -3.27 9.85 0.25
N ALA A 84 -3.33 9.66 -1.07
CA ALA A 84 -2.29 10.13 -1.98
C ALA A 84 -2.17 11.66 -1.87
N ILE A 85 -0.94 12.16 -1.76
CA ILE A 85 -0.67 13.60 -1.76
C ILE A 85 0.13 13.93 -3.00
N ASN A 86 -0.34 14.90 -3.78
CA ASN A 86 0.42 15.39 -4.91
C ASN A 86 1.67 16.08 -4.36
N LYS A 87 2.84 15.81 -4.98
CA LYS A 87 3.90 16.81 -4.95
C LYS A 87 3.40 17.97 -5.78
N GLU A 88 2.94 19.04 -5.14
CA GLU A 88 3.02 20.34 -5.81
C GLU A 88 4.49 20.55 -6.15
N GLY A 89 4.77 20.76 -7.44
CA GLY A 89 6.12 20.93 -7.97
C GLY A 89 6.79 22.18 -7.47
#